data_AF-A0A268JA94-F1
#
_entry.id   AF-A0A268JA94-F1
#
_cell.length_a   1.000
_cell.length_b   1.000
_cell.length_c   1.000
_cell.angle_alpha   90.00
_cell.angle_beta   90.00
_cell.angle_gamma   90.00
#
_symmetry.space_group_name_H-M   'P 1'
#
loop_
_entity.id
_entity.type
_entity.pdbx_description
1 polymer ?
#
loop_
_entity_poly.entity_id
_entity_poly.type
_entity_poly.pdbx_seq_one_letter_code
_entity_poly.pdbx_strand_id
1 'polypeptide(L)' 'MGADFRDADISDANLTGCIFLTQAQVNAAKGNKHTKLPAALVTPAHWLERE' A
#
# COMPACT_ATOMS: atom_id res chain seq x y z
N MET A 1 19.89 1.08 -0.99
CA MET A 1 19.13 -0.04 -1.55
C MET A 1 17.67 0.19 -1.22
N GLY A 2 16.88 0.71 -2.17
CA GLY A 2 15.44 0.79 -2.00
C GLY A 2 14.87 -0.62 -2.17
N ALA A 3 14.15 -1.12 -1.17
CA ALA A 3 13.46 -2.39 -1.29
C ALA A 3 12.54 -2.33 -2.51
N ASP A 4 12.62 -3.33 -3.37
CA ASP A 4 11.78 -3.43 -4.55
C ASP A 4 10.35 -3.80 -4.12
N PHE A 5 9.54 -2.79 -3.81
CA PHE A 5 8.14 -2.97 -3.43
C PHE A 5 7.23 -3.26 -4.63
N ARG A 6 7.76 -3.31 -5.87
CA ARG A 6 6.96 -3.49 -7.09
C ARG A 6 6.14 -4.80 -7.11
N ASP A 7 6.51 -5.78 -6.28
CA ASP A 7 5.78 -7.04 -6.13
C ASP A 7 5.36 -7.37 -4.70
N ALA A 8 5.53 -6.44 -3.74
CA ALA A 8 5.05 -6.68 -2.38
C ALA A 8 3.52 -6.69 -2.37
N ASP A 9 2.94 -7.83 -2.00
CA ASP A 9 1.50 -7.97 -1.79
C ASP A 9 1.17 -7.69 -0.32
N ILE A 10 0.42 -6.60 -0.12
CA ILE A 10 -0.07 -6.15 1.18
C ILE A 10 -1.60 -6.12 1.22
N SER A 11 -2.25 -6.89 0.35
CA SER A 11 -3.71 -7.04 0.32
C SER A 11 -4.25 -7.47 1.68
N ASP A 12 -5.38 -6.89 2.09
CA ASP A 12 -6.04 -7.10 3.39
C ASP A 12 -5.18 -6.75 4.64
N ALA A 13 -3.98 -6.19 4.47
CA ALA A 13 -3.12 -5.81 5.57
C ALA A 13 -3.65 -4.56 6.29
N ASN A 14 -3.41 -4.50 7.60
CA ASN A 14 -3.64 -3.28 8.39
C ASN A 14 -2.31 -2.57 8.70
N LEU A 15 -2.07 -1.46 8.01
CA LEU A 15 -0.86 -0.65 8.10
C LEU A 15 -1.09 0.68 8.81
N THR A 16 -2.23 0.90 9.48
CA THR A 16 -2.63 2.20 10.08
C THR A 16 -1.60 2.77 11.07
N GLY A 17 -0.69 1.96 11.64
CA GLY A 17 0.38 2.41 12.55
C GLY A 17 1.79 2.51 11.92
N CYS A 18 1.95 2.24 10.63
CA CYS A 18 3.26 2.20 9.99
C CYS A 18 3.78 3.62 9.71
N ILE A 19 4.80 4.05 10.48
CA ILE A 19 5.38 5.40 10.39
C ILE A 19 6.48 5.57 9.32
N PHE A 20 6.94 4.47 8.71
CA PHE A 20 8.01 4.48 7.71
C PHE A 20 7.52 4.23 6.27
N LEU A 21 6.20 4.12 6.05
CA LEU A 21 5.63 3.99 4.73
C LEU A 21 5.60 5.34 4.01
N THR A 22 6.04 5.33 2.76
CA THR A 22 5.95 6.47 1.85
C THR A 22 4.89 6.23 0.78
N GLN A 23 4.35 7.31 0.21
CA GLN A 23 3.39 7.19 -0.89
C GLN A 23 3.98 6.46 -2.11
N ALA A 24 5.28 6.64 -2.39
CA ALA A 24 5.95 5.95 -3.50
C ALA A 24 5.99 4.42 -3.30
N GLN A 25 6.20 3.94 -2.07
CA GLN A 25 6.16 2.51 -1.75
C GLN A 25 4.74 1.94 -1.90
N VAL A 26 3.73 2.67 -1.42
CA VAL A 26 2.31 2.28 -1.55
C VAL A 26 1.90 2.21 -3.02
N ASN A 27 2.28 3.21 -3.82
CA ASN A 27 1.99 3.23 -5.26
C ASN A 27 2.63 2.07 -6.03
N ALA A 28 3.79 1.59 -5.58
CA ALA A 28 4.49 0.47 -6.20
C ALA A 28 3.94 -0.91 -5.77
N ALA A 29 3.31 -1.01 -4.60
CA ALA A 29 2.85 -2.27 -4.04
C ALA A 29 1.51 -2.76 -4.66
N LYS A 30 1.25 -4.05 -4.49
CA LYS A 30 -0.05 -4.67 -4.71
C LYS A 30 -0.86 -4.61 -3.43
N GLY A 31 -2.11 -4.20 -3.54
CA GLY A 31 -3.05 -4.13 -2.44
C GLY A 31 -4.48 -4.06 -2.99
N ASN A 32 -5.44 -4.00 -2.09
CA ASN A 32 -6.85 -3.99 -2.42
C ASN A 32 -7.63 -3.01 -1.55
N LYS A 33 -8.93 -2.86 -1.83
CA LYS A 33 -9.85 -1.99 -1.07
C LYS A 33 -9.92 -2.30 0.44
N HIS A 34 -9.48 -3.47 0.88
CA HIS A 34 -9.49 -3.89 2.27
C HIS A 34 -8.18 -3.55 3.00
N THR A 35 -7.13 -3.17 2.26
CA THR A 35 -5.84 -2.76 2.82
C THR A 35 -5.99 -1.42 3.54
N LYS A 36 -5.64 -1.36 4.82
CA LYS A 36 -5.75 -0.14 5.64
C LYS A 36 -4.41 0.58 5.68
N LEU A 37 -4.39 1.85 5.30
CA LEU A 37 -3.19 2.68 5.30
C LEU A 37 -3.13 3.63 6.51
N PRO A 38 -1.93 4.15 6.85
CA PRO A 38 -1.81 5.34 7.68
C PRO A 38 -2.62 6.51 7.10
N ALA A 39 -3.20 7.34 7.97
CA ALA A 39 -4.04 8.47 7.56
C ALA A 39 -3.35 9.51 6.65
N ALA A 40 -2.01 9.52 6.65
CA ALA A 40 -1.20 10.41 5.81
C ALA A 40 -1.02 9.91 4.36
N LEU A 41 -1.43 8.67 4.06
CA LEU A 41 -1.24 8.04 2.75
C LEU A 41 -2.58 7.87 2.02
N VAL A 42 -2.52 7.93 0.70
CA VAL A 42 -3.67 7.79 -0.18
C VAL A 42 -3.69 6.39 -0.78
N THR A 43 -4.86 5.76 -0.79
CA THR A 43 -5.10 4.48 -1.47
C THR A 43 -4.92 4.65 -2.99
N PRO A 44 -4.02 3.89 -3.63
CA PRO A 44 -3.85 3.95 -5.08
C PRO A 44 -5.11 3.50 -5.83
N ALA A 45 -5.43 4.17 -6.93
CA ALA A 45 -6.62 3.85 -7.73
C ALA A 45 -6.62 2.39 -8.24
N HIS A 46 -5.45 1.86 -8.63
CA HIS A 46 -5.33 0.49 -9.13
C HIS A 46 -5.59 -0.60 -8.08
N TRP A 47 -5.68 -0.26 -6.79
CA TRP A 47 -6.13 -1.19 -5.73
C TRP A 47 -7.65 -1.34 -5.68
N LEU A 48 -8.38 -0.36 -6.23
CA LEU A 48 -9.84 -0.37 -6.25
C LEU A 48 -10.40 -1.13 -7.46
N GLU A 49 -9.57 -1.35 -8.48
CA GLU A 49 -9.91 -2.08 -9.71
C GLU A 49 -9.76 -3.60 -9.59
N ARG A 50 -9.16 -4.10 -8.49
CA ARG A 50 -8.91 -5.52 -8.27
C ARG A 50 -9.81 -6.07 -7.17
N GLU A 51 -10.44 -7.22 -7.45
CA GLU A 51 -11.19 -8.03 -6.48
C GLU A 51 -10.28 -9.06 -5.79
#